data_AF-A0A1S6GY70-F1
#
_entry.id   AF-A0A1S6GY70-F1
#
_cell.length_a   1.000
_cell.length_b   1.000
_cell.length_c   1.000
_cell.angle_alpha   90.00
_cell.angle_beta   90.00
_cell.angle_gamma   90.00
#
_symmetry.space_group_name_H-M   'P 1'
#
loop_
_entity.id
_entity.type
_entity.pdbx_description
1 polymer ?
#
loop_
_entity_poly.entity_id
_entity_poly.type
_entity_poly.pdbx_seq_one_letter_code
_entity_poly.pdbx_strand_id
1 'polypeptide(L)' 'MPEIEIKVKGYKCNNCGYEWLPRSSKEKPLICPKCKSARWDKESKKKK' A
#
# COMPACT_ATOMS: atom_id res chain seq x y z
N MET A 1 11.00 9.25 -30.43
CA MET A 1 11.66 8.77 -29.20
C MET A 1 10.57 8.11 -28.37
N PRO A 2 10.67 6.84 -27.92
CA PRO A 2 9.55 6.21 -27.23
C PRO A 2 9.47 6.71 -25.79
N GLU A 3 8.49 7.57 -25.52
CA GLU A 3 8.10 7.97 -24.17
C GLU A 3 7.05 6.98 -23.65
N ILE A 4 7.23 6.45 -22.43
CA ILE A 4 6.25 5.55 -21.80
C ILE A 4 5.91 6.00 -20.38
N GLU A 5 4.64 5.88 -20.02
CA GLU A 5 4.14 6.16 -18.68
C GLU A 5 4.09 4.88 -17.84
N ILE A 6 4.83 4.83 -16.73
CA ILE A 6 4.90 3.66 -15.84
C ILE A 6 3.97 3.89 -14.64
N LYS A 7 2.80 3.25 -14.64
CA LYS A 7 1.88 3.24 -13.50
C LYS A 7 2.24 2.09 -12.54
N VAL A 8 2.81 2.41 -11.38
CA VAL A 8 3.14 1.44 -10.33
C VAL A 8 2.02 1.33 -9.30
N LYS A 9 1.73 0.10 -8.85
CA LYS A 9 0.80 -0.15 -7.74
C LYS A 9 1.55 -0.06 -6.42
N GLY A 10 1.24 0.94 -5.61
CA GLY A 10 1.75 1.10 -4.25
C GLY A 10 0.73 0.71 -3.17
N TYR A 11 1.22 0.54 -1.96
CA TYR A 11 0.39 0.37 -0.77
C TYR A 11 0.43 1.64 0.07
N LYS A 12 -0.73 1.99 0.62
CA LYS A 12 -0.89 3.10 1.56
C LYS A 12 -1.40 2.56 2.88
N CYS A 13 -0.76 2.93 3.98
CA CYS A 13 -1.27 2.62 5.30
C CYS A 13 -2.39 3.62 5.66
N ASN A 14 -3.58 3.11 5.94
CA ASN A 14 -4.70 3.94 6.40
C ASN A 14 -4.52 4.50 7.81
N ASN A 15 -3.59 3.95 8.61
CA ASN A 15 -3.37 4.37 9.99
C ASN A 15 -2.36 5.53 10.08
N CYS A 16 -1.21 5.42 9.41
CA CYS A 16 -0.14 6.43 9.47
C CYS A 16 0.01 7.25 8.18
N GLY A 17 -0.75 6.93 7.13
CA GLY A 17 -0.69 7.61 5.84
C GLY A 17 0.56 7.31 5.01
N TYR A 18 1.47 6.44 5.47
CA TYR A 18 2.70 6.13 4.76
C TYR A 18 2.42 5.35 3.48
N GLU A 19 3.02 5.78 2.38
CA GLU A 19 2.91 5.16 1.06
C GLU A 19 4.23 4.45 0.74
N TRP A 20 4.16 3.17 0.35
CA TRP A 20 5.34 2.41 -0.05
C TRP A 20 5.03 1.51 -1.24
N LEU A 21 6.05 1.30 -2.06
CA LEU A 21 5.97 0.39 -3.19
C LEU A 21 6.42 -1.00 -2.74
N PRO A 22 5.59 -2.05 -2.88
CA PRO A 22 6.04 -3.41 -2.63
C PRO A 22 7.11 -3.79 -3.65
N ARG A 23 8.22 -4.37 -3.18
CA ARG A 23 9.25 -4.92 -4.07
C ARG A 23 8.82 -6.23 -4.74
N SER A 24 7.89 -6.95 -4.12
CA SER A 24 7.37 -8.23 -4.60
C SER A 24 5.84 -8.18 -4.72
N SER A 25 5.31 -8.27 -5.94
CA SER A 25 3.86 -8.33 -6.21
C SER A 25 3.17 -9.59 -5.67
N LYS A 26 3.95 -10.58 -5.19
CA LYS A 26 3.44 -11.87 -4.71
C LYS A 26 2.97 -11.84 -3.26
N GLU A 27 3.50 -10.94 -2.44
CA GLU A 27 3.26 -10.96 -1.00
C GLU A 27 2.74 -9.59 -0.55
N LYS A 28 1.45 -9.54 -0.24
CA LYS A 28 0.85 -8.37 0.42
C LYS A 28 1.56 -8.16 1.76
N PRO A 29 2.00 -6.92 2.09
CA PRO A 29 2.61 -6.68 3.38
C PRO A 29 1.59 -7.04 4.47
N LEU A 30 1.97 -7.86 5.45
CA LEU A 30 1.06 -8.10 6.58
C LEU A 30 1.04 -6.90 7.52
N ILE A 31 2.07 -6.07 7.48
CA ILE A 31 2.35 -5.01 8.44
C ILE A 31 2.90 -3.77 7.71
N CYS A 32 2.51 -2.57 8.14
CA CYS A 32 3.11 -1.33 7.62
C CYS A 32 4.56 -1.17 8.12
N PRO A 33 5.54 -0.87 7.25
CA PRO A 33 6.95 -0.72 7.65
C PRO A 33 7.20 0.45 8.61
N LYS A 34 6.34 1.48 8.61
CA LYS A 34 6.50 2.68 9.42
C LYS A 34 5.92 2.52 10.83
N CYS A 35 4.64 2.21 10.94
CA CYS A 35 3.94 2.12 12.23
C CYS A 35 3.84 0.70 12.80
N LYS A 36 4.35 -0.31 12.07
CA LYS A 36 4.24 -1.73 12.41
C LYS A 36 2.81 -2.21 12.66
N SER A 37 1.81 -1.52 12.11
CA SER A 37 0.41 -1.90 12.25
C SER A 37 0.06 -3.03 11.27
N ALA A 38 -0.45 -4.15 11.79
CA ALA A 38 -0.93 -5.28 11.00
C ALA A 38 -2.28 -5.04 10.30
N ARG A 39 -2.92 -3.88 10.54
CA ARG A 39 -4.21 -3.48 9.96
C ARG A 39 -4.07 -2.27 9.04
N TRP A 40 -2.92 -2.15 8.38
CA TRP A 40 -2.64 -1.02 7.50
C TRP A 40 -3.57 -0.99 6.28
N ASP A 41 -4.04 -2.16 5.80
CA ASP A 41 -4.89 -2.37 4.64
C ASP A 41 -6.39 -2.32 4.96
N LYS A 42 -6.76 -2.43 6.24
CA LYS A 42 -8.16 -2.44 6.66
C LYS A 42 -8.74 -1.04 6.51
N GLU A 43 -9.31 -0.76 5.35
CA GLU A 43 -10.31 0.28 5.20
C GLU A 43 -11.48 -0.10 6.13
N SER A 44 -11.75 0.71 7.14
CA SER A 44 -12.92 0.54 7.98
C SER A 44 -14.13 0.56 7.05
N LYS A 45 -14.72 -0.62 6.77
CA LYS A 45 -15.93 -0.75 5.96
C LYS A 45 -16.98 0.19 6.55
N LYS A 46 -17.14 1.38 5.97
CA LYS A 46 -18.25 2.25 6.26
C LYS A 46 -19.44 1.57 5.58
N LYS A 47 -20.13 0.69 6.32
CA LYS A 47 -21.44 0.17 5.94
C LYS A 47 -22.32 1.39 5.66
N LYS A 48 -22.82 1.51 4.43
CA LYS A 48 -23.95 2.38 4.11
C LYS A 48 -25.23 1.57 4.23
#